data_AF-A0A261KSV5-F1
#
_entry.id   AF-A0A261KSV5-F1
#
_cell.length_a   1.000
_cell.length_b   1.000
_cell.length_c   1.000
_cell.angle_alpha   90.00
_cell.angle_beta   90.00
_cell.angle_gamma   90.00
#
_symmetry.space_group_name_H-M   'P 1'
#
loop_
_entity.id
_entity.type
_entity.pdbx_description
1 polymer ?
#
loop_
_entity_poly.entity_id
_entity_poly.type
_entity_poly.pdbx_seq_one_letter_code
_entity_poly.pdbx_strand_id
1 'polypeptide(L)'
;MPELLSKGGSPKELVEKKGLIQISDTKAIEAIIDEVLAAHPDELAKYRAGKTKLKGFFVGQVMKKTQGRADPKMTNQLISKKLEG
;
A
#
# COMPACT_ATOMS: atom_id res chain seq x y z
N MET A 1 8.37 41.63 20.30
CA MET A 1 7.21 40.72 20.41
C MET A 1 6.01 41.51 19.89
N PRO A 2 5.64 41.32 18.61
CA PRO A 2 4.41 40.61 18.21
C PRO A 2 4.60 39.82 16.89
N GLU A 3 3.77 38.92 16.36
CA GLU A 3 2.64 38.11 16.82
C GLU A 3 2.56 36.95 15.80
N LEU A 4 2.27 35.74 16.29
CA LEU A 4 1.85 34.58 15.50
C LEU A 4 0.75 35.00 14.52
N LEU A 5 0.82 34.62 13.24
CA LEU A 5 -0.31 34.16 12.39
C LEU A 5 0.06 34.18 10.89
N SER A 6 0.47 33.03 10.36
CA SER A 6 -0.12 32.51 9.12
C SER A 6 0.24 31.03 8.99
N LYS A 7 -0.61 30.18 9.57
CA LYS A 7 -0.56 28.72 9.42
C LYS A 7 -0.90 28.39 7.95
N GLY A 8 0.10 28.30 7.10
CA GLY A 8 -0.01 27.88 5.71
C GLY A 8 0.90 26.70 5.33
N GLY A 9 1.55 26.07 6.30
CA GLY A 9 2.32 24.85 6.07
C GLY A 9 1.43 23.64 6.31
N SER A 10 0.87 23.05 5.25
CA SER A 10 0.24 21.74 5.36
C SER A 10 1.30 20.74 5.85
N PRO A 11 1.10 20.04 6.99
CA PRO A 11 2.08 19.08 7.53
C PRO A 11 2.42 17.93 6.57
N LYS A 12 1.67 17.78 5.46
CA LYS A 12 1.93 16.83 4.39
C LYS A 12 3.21 17.11 3.61
N GLU A 13 3.60 18.37 3.43
CA GLU A 13 4.67 18.73 2.49
C GLU A 13 6.09 18.44 3.01
N LEU A 14 6.27 18.22 4.32
CA LEU A 14 7.59 17.96 4.90
C LEU A 14 7.93 16.48 5.06
N VAL A 15 6.94 15.57 5.02
CA VAL A 15 7.17 14.12 5.20
C VAL A 15 7.68 13.44 3.93
N GLU A 16 7.45 14.04 2.76
CA GLU A 16 7.72 13.43 1.45
C GLU A 16 9.18 13.55 0.98
N LYS A 17 9.99 14.45 1.53
CA LYS A 17 11.31 14.79 0.94
C LYS A 17 12.50 13.94 1.38
N LYS A 18 12.37 13.05 2.38
CA LYS A 18 13.53 12.30 2.93
C LYS A 18 13.28 10.81 3.23
N GLY A 19 12.07 10.30 3.01
CA GLY A 19 11.68 8.92 3.38
C GLY A 19 11.50 7.93 2.22
N LEU A 20 11.83 8.34 0.99
CA LEU A 20 11.48 7.66 -0.27
C LEU A 20 12.45 6.53 -0.64
N ILE A 21 12.81 5.65 0.30
CA ILE A 21 13.40 4.37 -0.09
C ILE A 21 12.26 3.50 -0.58
N GLN A 22 12.13 3.39 -1.90
CA GLN A 22 11.19 2.49 -2.52
C GLN A 22 11.49 1.06 -2.05
N ILE A 23 10.49 0.38 -1.49
CA ILE A 23 10.60 -1.03 -1.15
C ILE A 23 10.44 -1.77 -2.48
N SER A 24 11.57 -2.17 -3.04
CA SER A 24 11.66 -2.99 -4.25
C SER A 24 11.98 -4.46 -3.94
N ASP A 25 12.27 -4.76 -2.66
CA ASP A 25 12.54 -6.11 -2.21
C ASP A 25 11.25 -6.94 -2.30
N THR A 26 11.28 -7.93 -3.19
CA THR A 26 10.12 -8.77 -3.49
C THR A 26 9.64 -9.51 -2.25
N LYS A 27 10.55 -10.03 -1.41
CA LYS A 27 10.18 -10.77 -0.20
C LYS A 27 9.49 -9.86 0.82
N ALA A 28 9.98 -8.63 0.97
CA ALA A 28 9.33 -7.65 1.84
C ALA A 28 7.91 -7.33 1.37
N ILE A 29 7.72 -7.10 0.06
CA ILE A 29 6.39 -6.84 -0.51
C ILE A 29 5.49 -8.07 -0.35
N GLU A 30 6.00 -9.28 -0.61
CA GLU A 30 5.25 -10.52 -0.45
C GLU A 30 4.78 -10.76 0.98
N ALA A 31 5.62 -10.50 1.98
CA ALA A 31 5.23 -10.60 3.39
C ALA A 31 4.07 -9.64 3.73
N ILE A 32 4.15 -8.40 3.24
CA ILE A 32 3.12 -7.38 3.46
C ILE A 32 1.82 -7.76 2.75
N ILE A 33 1.91 -8.31 1.53
CA ILE A 33 0.76 -8.86 0.81
C ILE A 33 0.11 -9.97 1.62
N ASP A 34 0.90 -10.93 2.12
CA ASP A 34 0.39 -12.06 2.90
C ASP A 34 -0.35 -11.58 4.15
N GLU A 35 0.21 -10.60 4.86
CA GLU A 35 -0.48 -9.97 5.99
C GLU A 35 -1.77 -9.26 5.58
N VAL A 36 -1.79 -8.56 4.44
CA VAL A 36 -2.99 -7.88 3.94
C VAL A 36 -4.07 -8.91 3.56
N LEU A 37 -3.69 -10.02 2.92
CA LEU A 37 -4.60 -11.10 2.57
C LEU A 37 -5.14 -11.79 3.82
N ALA A 38 -4.29 -12.07 4.80
CA ALA A 38 -4.67 -12.66 6.08
C ALA A 38 -5.57 -11.73 6.92
N ALA A 39 -5.38 -10.41 6.82
CA ALA A 39 -6.25 -9.43 7.45
C ALA A 39 -7.62 -9.28 6.74
N HIS A 40 -7.73 -9.72 5.49
CA HIS A 40 -8.90 -9.58 4.64
C HIS A 40 -9.35 -10.93 4.02
N PRO A 41 -9.63 -11.96 4.84
CA PRO A 41 -9.97 -13.29 4.34
C PRO A 41 -11.30 -13.30 3.56
N ASP A 42 -12.23 -12.42 3.93
CA ASP A 42 -13.54 -12.28 3.29
C ASP A 42 -13.43 -11.72 1.86
N GLU A 43 -12.56 -10.72 1.67
CA GLU A 43 -12.23 -10.18 0.34
C GLU A 43 -11.45 -11.21 -0.49
N LEU A 44 -10.57 -12.00 0.12
CA LEU A 44 -9.84 -13.05 -0.58
C LEU A 44 -10.81 -14.12 -1.11
N ALA A 45 -11.76 -14.55 -0.29
CA ALA A 45 -12.82 -15.47 -0.69
C ALA A 45 -13.67 -14.89 -1.83
N LYS A 46 -14.07 -13.62 -1.73
CA LYS A 46 -14.80 -12.92 -2.80
C LYS A 46 -14.00 -12.83 -4.10
N TYR A 47 -12.69 -12.59 -4.02
CA TYR A 47 -11.83 -12.56 -5.21
C TYR A 47 -11.79 -13.95 -5.87
N ARG A 48 -11.58 -15.01 -5.08
CA ARG A 48 -11.61 -16.40 -5.54
C ARG A 48 -12.99 -16.82 -6.09
N ALA A 49 -14.06 -16.20 -5.61
CA ALA A 49 -15.41 -16.34 -6.17
C ALA A 49 -15.64 -15.57 -7.49
N GLY A 50 -14.60 -14.94 -8.05
CA GLY A 50 -14.64 -14.25 -9.34
C GLY A 50 -14.73 -12.71 -9.26
N LYS A 51 -14.68 -12.10 -8.07
CA LYS A 51 -14.64 -10.63 -7.93
C LYS A 51 -13.22 -10.08 -8.16
N THR A 52 -12.78 -10.09 -9.41
CA THR A 52 -11.46 -9.60 -9.85
C THR A 52 -11.20 -8.12 -9.49
N LYS A 53 -12.25 -7.31 -9.27
CA LYS A 53 -12.14 -5.92 -8.77
C LYS A 53 -11.43 -5.81 -7.42
N LEU A 54 -11.41 -6.87 -6.60
CA LEU A 54 -10.74 -6.85 -5.29
C LEU A 54 -9.22 -6.84 -5.39
N LYS A 55 -8.65 -7.18 -6.54
CA LYS A 55 -7.20 -7.01 -6.78
C LYS A 55 -6.76 -5.56 -6.54
N GLY A 56 -7.52 -4.58 -7.05
CA GLY A 56 -7.23 -3.15 -6.83
C GLY A 56 -7.36 -2.73 -5.36
N PHE A 57 -8.28 -3.36 -4.62
CA PHE A 57 -8.43 -3.16 -3.18
C PHE A 57 -7.17 -3.63 -2.43
N PHE A 58 -6.67 -4.84 -2.72
CA PHE A 58 -5.45 -5.35 -2.09
C PHE A 58 -4.22 -4.52 -2.45
N VAL A 59 -4.07 -4.08 -3.70
CA VAL A 59 -2.99 -3.16 -4.10
C VAL A 59 -3.04 -1.88 -3.28
N GLY A 60 -4.23 -1.28 -3.14
CA GLY A 60 -4.42 -0.08 -2.33
C GLY A 60 -4.07 -0.30 -0.85
N GLN A 61 -4.44 -1.44 -0.28
CA GLN A 61 -4.11 -1.79 1.11
C GLN A 61 -2.61 -1.96 1.33
N VAL A 62 -1.91 -2.61 0.41
CA VAL A 62 -0.43 -2.75 0.48
C VAL A 62 0.25 -1.41 0.32
N MET A 63 -0.19 -0.57 -0.63
CA MET A 63 0.34 0.79 -0.76
C MET A 63 0.08 1.63 0.49
N LYS A 64 -1.10 1.50 1.11
CA LYS A 64 -1.41 2.20 2.37
C LYS A 64 -0.53 1.71 3.52
N LYS A 65 -0.36 0.39 3.66
CA LYS A 65 0.46 -0.23 4.71
C LYS A 65 1.94 0.14 4.58
N THR A 66 2.43 0.29 3.35
CA THR A 66 3.79 0.76 3.06
C THR A 66 3.93 2.28 2.97
N GLN A 67 2.86 3.04 3.24
CA GLN A 67 2.82 4.50 3.10
C GLN A 67 3.29 4.99 1.71
N GLY A 68 2.94 4.26 0.66
CA GLY A 68 3.31 4.56 -0.73
C GLY A 68 4.75 4.18 -1.08
N ARG A 69 5.48 3.48 -0.19
CA ARG A 69 6.87 3.08 -0.44
C ARG A 69 6.98 1.82 -1.28
N ALA A 70 5.98 0.93 -1.29
CA ALA A 70 6.04 -0.26 -2.13
C ALA A 70 5.98 0.09 -3.62
N ASP A 71 6.78 -0.60 -4.44
CA ASP A 71 6.68 -0.45 -5.88
C ASP A 71 5.31 -0.94 -6.39
N PRO A 72 4.52 -0.10 -7.08
CA PRO A 72 3.16 -0.45 -7.49
C PRO A 72 3.13 -1.54 -8.57
N LYS A 73 4.15 -1.62 -9.44
CA LYS A 73 4.22 -2.66 -10.48
C LYS A 73 4.49 -4.02 -9.85
N MET A 74 5.50 -4.11 -8.98
CA MET A 74 5.82 -5.31 -8.20
C MET A 74 4.65 -5.73 -7.33
N THR A 75 4.06 -4.81 -6.58
CA THR A 75 2.89 -5.09 -5.73
C THR A 75 1.75 -5.71 -6.55
N ASN A 76 1.40 -5.13 -7.69
CA ASN A 76 0.35 -5.65 -8.54
C ASN A 76 0.68 -7.04 -9.12
N GLN A 77 1.93 -7.27 -9.54
CA GLN A 77 2.40 -8.58 -10.03
C GLN A 77 2.33 -9.65 -8.93
N LEU A 78 2.85 -9.35 -7.74
CA LEU A 78 2.90 -10.29 -6.62
C LEU A 78 1.51 -10.60 -6.05
N ILE A 79 0.65 -9.59 -5.94
CA ILE A 79 -0.75 -9.79 -5.56
C ILE A 79 -1.45 -10.72 -6.55
N SER A 80 -1.26 -10.51 -7.85
CA SER A 80 -1.85 -11.39 -8.87
C SER A 80 -1.38 -12.84 -8.67
N LYS A 81 -0.07 -13.04 -8.55
CA LYS A 81 0.50 -14.37 -8.25
C LYS A 81 -0.09 -15.02 -6.99
N LYS A 82 -0.21 -14.27 -5.90
CA LYS A 82 -0.77 -14.77 -4.62
C LYS A 82 -2.26 -15.08 -4.69
N LEU A 83 -3.00 -14.34 -5.52
CA LEU A 83 -4.44 -14.48 -5.67
C LEU A 83 -4.85 -15.54 -6.70
N GLU A 84 -4.02 -15.78 -7.71
CA GLU A 84 -4.18 -16.81 -8.75
C GLU A 84 -3.62 -18.18 -8.34
N GLY A 85 -2.85 -18.23 -7.24
CA GLY A 85 -2.30 -19.44 -6.64
C GLY A 85 -3.17 -20.11 -5.58
#